data_AF-A0A958HAP2-F1
#
_entry.id   AF-A0A958HAP2-F1
#
_cell.length_a   1.000
_cell.length_b   1.000
_cell.length_c   1.000
_cell.angle_alpha   90.00
_cell.angle_beta   90.00
_cell.angle_gamma   90.00
#
_symmetry.space_group_name_H-M   'P 1'
#
loop_
_entity.id
_entity.type
_entity.pdbx_description
1 polymer ?
#
loop_
_entity_poly.entity_id
_entity_poly.type
_entity_poly.pdbx_seq_one_letter_code
_entity_poly.pdbx_strand_id
1 'polypeptide(L)'
;IQETIVYSKTLPLDIALFHIAAPYPGTPFFYEVVENNWFRAGTKWEEVDMDQSTVLDYGDLSAERLEYWQKRATREWSFRPGPMFTFAKSLNTWDGFKSAVSVGVQTLKFVAS
;
A
#
# COMPACT_ATOMS: atom_id res chain seq x y z
N ILE A 1 -15.38 -1.54 -3.44
CA ILE A 1 -14.02 -2.12 -3.62
C ILE A 1 -13.82 -2.71 -5.02
N GLN A 2 -14.55 -3.76 -5.42
CA GLN A 2 -14.30 -4.44 -6.72
C GLN A 2 -14.44 -3.51 -7.91
N GLU A 3 -15.48 -2.69 -7.94
CA GLU A 3 -15.72 -1.69 -8.98
C GLU A 3 -14.54 -0.72 -9.12
N THR A 4 -13.99 -0.23 -7.99
CA THR A 4 -12.80 0.63 -7.95
C THR A 4 -11.58 -0.08 -8.53
N ILE A 5 -11.38 -1.37 -8.24
CA ILE A 5 -10.28 -2.16 -8.82
C ILE A 5 -10.46 -2.25 -10.33
N VAL A 6 -11.67 -2.57 -10.82
CA VAL A 6 -11.96 -2.65 -12.26
C VAL A 6 -11.70 -1.30 -12.93
N TYR A 7 -12.23 -0.22 -12.38
CA TYR A 7 -12.07 1.13 -12.89
C TYR A 7 -10.59 1.58 -12.91
N SER A 8 -9.83 1.29 -11.85
CA SER A 8 -8.39 1.61 -11.81
C SER A 8 -7.60 0.97 -12.96
N LYS A 9 -8.09 -0.16 -13.48
CA LYS A 9 -7.48 -0.89 -14.59
C LYS A 9 -7.86 -0.31 -15.96
N THR A 10 -8.93 0.47 -16.08
CA THR A 10 -9.29 1.12 -17.35
C THR A 10 -8.55 2.44 -17.56
N LEU A 11 -7.99 3.02 -16.50
CA LEU A 11 -7.28 4.30 -16.56
C LEU A 11 -5.85 4.15 -17.11
N PRO A 12 -5.34 5.15 -17.87
CA PRO A 12 -3.98 5.19 -18.39
C PRO A 12 -2.99 5.66 -17.31
N LEU A 13 -2.87 4.91 -16.21
CA LEU A 13 -2.02 5.24 -15.08
C LEU A 13 -0.66 4.52 -15.16
N ASP A 14 0.42 5.24 -14.83
CA ASP A 14 1.76 4.66 -14.68
C ASP A 14 1.96 3.99 -13.32
N ILE A 15 1.30 4.51 -12.27
CA ILE A 15 1.34 4.01 -10.90
C ILE A 15 -0.07 4.09 -10.30
N ALA A 16 -0.49 3.05 -9.59
CA ALA A 16 -1.66 3.09 -8.69
C ALA A 16 -1.29 2.50 -7.33
N LEU A 17 -1.64 3.22 -6.27
CA LEU A 17 -1.41 2.82 -4.89
C LEU A 17 -2.75 2.52 -4.21
N PHE A 18 -2.81 1.40 -3.49
CA PHE A 18 -4.00 0.97 -2.76
C PHE A 18 -3.63 0.89 -1.28
N HIS A 19 -4.15 1.83 -0.49
CA HIS A 19 -3.91 1.93 0.94
C HIS A 19 -5.23 1.82 1.71
N ILE A 20 -5.15 1.28 2.92
CA ILE A 20 -6.23 1.34 3.91
C ILE A 20 -6.00 2.60 4.74
N ALA A 21 -7.04 3.42 4.92
CA ALA A 21 -6.92 4.65 5.68
C ALA A 21 -6.61 4.35 7.15
N ALA A 22 -5.71 5.12 7.75
CA ALA A 22 -5.47 5.07 9.19
C ALA A 22 -6.19 6.22 9.90
N PRO A 23 -6.94 5.95 10.98
CA PRO A 23 -7.62 6.97 11.75
C PRO A 23 -6.63 7.70 12.66
N TYR A 24 -6.05 8.80 12.20
CA TYR A 24 -5.14 9.60 13.02
C TYR A 24 -5.88 10.42 14.08
N PRO A 25 -5.45 10.39 15.35
CA PRO A 25 -6.07 11.17 16.42
C PRO A 25 -6.25 12.65 16.06
N GLY A 26 -7.46 13.18 16.27
CA GLY A 26 -7.81 14.56 15.95
C GLY A 26 -8.34 14.80 14.53
N THR A 27 -8.36 13.78 13.67
CA THR A 27 -8.99 13.88 12.34
C THR A 27 -10.49 13.57 12.40
N PRO A 28 -11.31 14.11 11.47
CA PRO A 28 -12.73 13.72 11.36
C PRO A 28 -12.92 12.21 11.26
N PHE A 29 -12.06 11.53 10.50
CA PHE A 29 -12.12 10.08 10.33
C PHE A 29 -11.86 9.32 11.64
N PHE A 30 -10.94 9.81 12.48
CA PHE A 30 -10.75 9.20 13.81
C PHE A 30 -12.00 9.27 14.67
N TYR A 31 -12.67 10.44 14.70
CA TYR A 31 -13.89 10.59 15.49
C TYR A 31 -15.01 9.68 14.97
N GLU A 32 -15.14 9.54 13.66
CA GLU A 32 -16.09 8.62 13.03
C GLU A 32 -15.81 7.16 13.43
N VAL A 33 -14.55 6.73 13.42
CA VAL A 33 -14.16 5.37 13.82
C VAL A 33 -14.43 5.12 15.31
N VAL A 34 -14.21 6.11 16.18
CA VAL A 34 -14.58 6.04 17.61
C VAL A 34 -16.10 5.92 17.77
N GLU A 35 -16.85 6.82 17.13
CA GLU A 35 -18.32 6.92 17.26
C GLU A 35 -19.02 5.64 16.80
N ASN A 36 -18.54 5.04 15.70
CA ASN A 36 -19.09 3.81 15.15
C ASN A 36 -18.48 2.54 15.75
N ASN A 37 -17.58 2.66 16.72
CA ASN A 37 -16.88 1.55 17.36
C ASN A 37 -16.18 0.62 16.34
N TRP A 38 -15.54 1.21 15.33
CA TRP A 38 -14.83 0.49 14.26
C TRP A 38 -13.39 0.15 14.61
N PHE A 39 -12.93 0.45 15.83
CA PHE A 39 -11.65 -0.07 16.28
C PHE A 39 -11.78 -1.56 16.56
N ARG A 40 -10.81 -2.32 16.04
CA ARG A 40 -10.65 -3.73 16.40
C ARG A 40 -10.54 -3.88 17.92
N ALA A 41 -11.18 -4.91 18.47
CA ALA A 41 -11.09 -5.19 19.90
C ALA A 41 -9.63 -5.44 20.31
N GLY A 42 -9.16 -4.74 21.34
CA GLY A 42 -7.78 -4.84 21.83
C GLY A 42 -6.75 -4.01 21.04
N THR A 43 -7.19 -3.12 20.15
CA THR A 43 -6.29 -2.16 19.46
C THR A 43 -5.44 -1.39 20.47
N LYS A 44 -4.12 -1.46 20.31
CA LYS A 44 -3.17 -0.57 20.96
C LYS A 44 -2.63 0.42 19.95
N TRP A 45 -2.64 1.70 20.31
CA TRP A 45 -2.24 2.77 19.41
C TRP A 45 -0.76 2.72 19.03
N GLU A 46 0.09 2.18 19.91
CA GLU A 46 1.53 2.06 19.65
C GLU A 46 1.87 0.94 18.65
N GLU A 47 0.93 0.03 18.37
CA GLU A 47 1.12 -1.11 17.47
C GLU A 47 0.48 -0.88 16.09
N VAL A 48 -0.07 0.31 15.82
CA VAL A 48 -0.68 0.65 14.52
C VAL A 48 0.41 0.89 13.47
N ASP A 49 0.50 -0.02 12.49
CA ASP A 49 1.38 0.10 11.33
C ASP A 49 0.54 0.28 10.05
N MET A 50 0.58 1.49 9.47
CA MET A 50 -0.12 1.82 8.22
C MET A 50 0.23 0.92 7.04
N ASP A 51 1.42 0.32 7.04
CA ASP A 51 1.93 -0.46 5.91
C ASP A 51 1.64 -1.96 6.03
N GLN A 52 1.40 -2.47 7.25
CA GLN A 52 1.28 -3.91 7.47
C GLN A 52 -0.07 -4.39 7.99
N SER A 53 -0.79 -3.60 8.79
CA SER A 53 -2.05 -4.06 9.39
C SER A 53 -3.00 -2.92 9.70
N THR A 54 -4.30 -3.16 9.50
CA THR A 54 -5.31 -2.17 9.83
C THR A 54 -5.91 -2.41 11.21
N VAL A 55 -6.16 -1.31 11.93
CA VAL A 55 -6.90 -1.32 13.21
C VAL A 55 -8.41 -1.18 13.04
N LEU A 56 -8.87 -1.17 11.80
CA LEU A 56 -10.26 -0.95 11.44
C LEU A 56 -11.00 -2.26 11.24
N ASP A 57 -12.21 -2.31 11.79
CA ASP A 57 -13.20 -3.35 11.56
C ASP A 57 -14.58 -2.68 11.42
N TYR A 58 -15.13 -2.70 10.20
CA TYR A 58 -16.41 -2.06 9.91
C TYR A 58 -17.62 -2.98 10.21
N GLY A 59 -17.41 -4.11 10.87
CA GLY A 59 -18.45 -5.07 11.23
C GLY A 59 -18.74 -6.08 10.12
N ASP A 60 -19.19 -5.63 8.96
CA ASP A 60 -19.40 -6.49 7.77
C ASP A 60 -18.11 -6.67 6.93
N LEU A 61 -17.12 -5.82 7.19
CA LEU A 61 -15.83 -5.77 6.52
C LEU A 61 -14.71 -5.74 7.57
N SER A 62 -14.25 -6.93 7.95
CA SER A 62 -13.17 -7.11 8.92
C SER A 62 -11.83 -6.59 8.40
N ALA A 63 -10.89 -6.37 9.32
CA ALA A 63 -9.51 -6.00 9.04
C ALA A 63 -8.86 -6.92 8.00
N GLU A 64 -9.02 -8.24 8.15
CA GLU A 64 -8.45 -9.23 7.22
C GLU A 64 -9.04 -9.10 5.83
N ARG A 65 -10.33 -8.74 5.74
CA ARG A 65 -11.02 -8.58 4.47
C ARG A 65 -10.59 -7.28 3.79
N LEU A 66 -10.36 -6.21 4.54
CA LEU A 66 -9.74 -4.97 4.04
C LEU A 66 -8.35 -5.25 3.46
N GLU A 67 -7.49 -5.92 4.22
CA GLU A 67 -6.14 -6.29 3.79
C GLU A 67 -6.14 -7.23 2.58
N TYR A 68 -7.03 -8.23 2.57
CA TYR A 68 -7.21 -9.12 1.43
C TYR A 68 -7.48 -8.32 0.16
N TRP A 69 -8.39 -7.35 0.23
CA TRP A 69 -8.75 -6.53 -0.92
C TRP A 69 -7.65 -5.58 -1.33
N GLN A 70 -6.93 -4.97 -0.39
CA GLN A 70 -5.76 -4.14 -0.66
C GLN A 70 -4.68 -4.96 -1.38
N LYS A 71 -4.28 -6.12 -0.84
CA LYS A 71 -3.30 -7.03 -1.44
C LYS A 71 -3.75 -7.50 -2.82
N ARG A 72 -5.04 -7.83 -2.98
CA ARG A 72 -5.63 -8.24 -4.25
C ARG A 72 -5.60 -7.11 -5.28
N ALA A 73 -5.96 -5.89 -4.91
CA ALA A 73 -5.96 -4.73 -5.79
C ALA A 73 -4.55 -4.42 -6.30
N THR A 74 -3.58 -4.35 -5.38
CA THR A 74 -2.16 -4.16 -5.70
C THR A 74 -1.66 -5.25 -6.65
N ARG A 75 -1.96 -6.52 -6.37
CA ARG A 75 -1.56 -7.63 -7.25
C ARG A 75 -2.21 -7.52 -8.64
N GLU A 76 -3.53 -7.39 -8.70
CA GLU A 76 -4.25 -7.34 -9.98
C GLU A 76 -3.84 -6.16 -10.85
N TRP A 77 -3.49 -5.02 -10.24
CA TRP A 77 -3.09 -3.84 -10.97
C TRP A 77 -1.62 -3.90 -11.40
N SER A 78 -0.70 -4.24 -10.47
CA SER A 78 0.75 -4.21 -10.72
C SER A 78 1.23 -5.29 -11.70
N PHE A 79 0.58 -6.45 -11.76
CA PHE A 79 0.96 -7.53 -12.70
C PHE A 79 0.39 -7.34 -14.12
N ARG A 80 -0.25 -6.20 -14.42
CA ARG A 80 -0.71 -5.90 -15.77
C ARG A 80 0.48 -5.66 -16.72
N PRO A 81 0.35 -5.98 -18.01
CA PRO A 81 1.41 -5.76 -18.98
C PRO A 81 1.93 -4.32 -18.98
N GLY A 82 1.05 -3.32 -18.93
CA GLY A 82 1.43 -1.90 -18.93
C GLY A 82 2.42 -1.52 -17.81
N PRO A 83 2.03 -1.59 -16.53
CA PRO A 83 2.92 -1.34 -15.39
C PRO A 83 4.19 -2.19 -15.40
N MET A 84 4.09 -3.48 -15.76
CA MET A 84 5.28 -4.35 -15.88
C MET A 84 6.25 -3.86 -16.96
N PHE A 85 5.73 -3.38 -18.11
CA PHE A 85 6.55 -2.76 -19.15
C PHE A 85 7.11 -1.40 -18.72
N THR A 86 6.36 -0.59 -17.98
CA THR A 86 6.86 0.67 -17.41
C THR A 86 8.03 0.41 -16.45
N PHE A 87 7.90 -0.59 -15.57
CA PHE A 87 8.97 -1.03 -14.69
C PHE A 87 10.16 -1.63 -15.45
N ALA A 88 9.92 -2.47 -16.46
CA ALA A 88 11.00 -3.02 -17.28
C ALA A 88 11.74 -1.93 -18.08
N LYS A 89 11.02 -0.92 -18.59
CA LYS A 89 11.61 0.24 -19.28
C LYS A 89 12.44 1.10 -18.33
N SER A 90 12.00 1.31 -17.09
CA SER A 90 12.79 2.09 -16.13
C SER A 90 14.14 1.42 -15.82
N LEU A 91 14.18 0.08 -15.81
CA LEU A 91 15.40 -0.71 -15.67
C LEU A 91 16.29 -0.68 -16.94
N ASN A 92 15.72 -0.45 -18.12
CA ASN A 92 16.43 -0.47 -19.40
C ASN A 92 17.14 0.85 -19.75
N THR A 93 17.23 1.78 -18.80
CA THR A 93 17.99 3.03 -18.97
C THR A 93 19.34 2.93 -18.27
N TRP A 94 20.39 3.49 -18.89
CA TRP A 94 21.74 3.52 -18.33
C TRP A 94 21.79 4.21 -16.95
N ASP A 95 20.87 5.14 -16.70
CA ASP A 95 20.72 5.82 -15.40
C ASP A 95 20.06 4.91 -14.36
N GLY A 96 19.03 4.13 -14.73
CA GLY A 96 18.42 3.13 -13.84
C GLY A 96 19.42 2.06 -13.39
N PHE A 97 20.28 1.60 -14.30
CA PHE A 97 21.38 0.68 -13.98
C PHE A 97 22.40 1.31 -13.01
N LYS A 98 22.84 2.55 -13.26
CA LYS A 98 23.77 3.26 -12.37
C LYS A 98 23.18 3.47 -10.96
N SER A 99 21.90 3.82 -10.86
CA SER A 99 21.21 3.98 -9.58
C SER A 99 21.15 2.65 -8.80
N ALA A 100 20.85 1.53 -9.46
CA ALA A 100 20.85 0.22 -8.82
C ALA A 100 22.26 -0.15 -8.29
N VAL A 101 23.31 0.11 -9.07
CA VAL A 101 24.71 -0.10 -8.66
C VAL A 101 25.11 0.82 -7.51
N SER A 102 24.73 2.11 -7.56
CA SER A 102 25.10 3.06 -6.49
C SER A 102 24.44 2.71 -5.17
N VAL A 103 23.17 2.29 -5.20
CA VAL A 103 22.45 1.82 -4.01
C VAL A 103 23.12 0.56 -3.45
N GLY A 104 23.44 -0.41 -4.31
CA GLY A 104 24.16 -1.63 -3.89
C GLY A 104 25.51 -1.34 -3.22
N VAL A 105 26.29 -0.40 -3.76
CA VAL A 105 27.57 0.03 -3.16
C VAL A 105 27.37 0.75 -1.83
N GLN A 106 26.35 1.60 -1.70
CA GLN A 106 26.04 2.29 -0.45
C GLN A 106 25.61 1.31 0.65
N THR A 107 24.76 0.34 0.32
CA THR A 107 24.33 -0.71 1.26
C THR A 107 25.52 -1.56 1.72
N LEU A 108 26.41 -1.96 0.82
CA LEU A 108 27.61 -2.72 1.19
C LEU A 108 28.56 -1.92 2.10
N LYS A 109 28.75 -0.61 1.85
CA LYS A 109 29.55 0.25 2.72
C LYS A 109 28.94 0.42 4.11
N PHE A 110 27.62 0.54 4.20
CA PHE A 110 26.90 0.64 5.46
C PHE A 110 26.96 -0.65 6.28
N VAL A 111 26.90 -1.82 5.64
CA VAL A 111 27.02 -3.12 6.31
C VAL A 111 28.46 -3.42 6.75
N ALA A 112 29.45 -2.88 6.03
CA ALA A 112 30.87 -3.06 6.33
C ALA A 112 31.45 -2.03 7.33
N SER A 113 30.67 -1.00 7.73
CA SER A 113 31.03 -0.01 8.74
C SER A 113 30.44 -0.34 10.10
#